data_AF-F7SC48-F1
#
_entry.id   AF-F7SC48-F1
#
_cell.length_a   1.000
_cell.length_b   1.000
_cell.length_c   1.000
_cell.angle_alpha   90.00
_cell.angle_beta   90.00
_cell.angle_gamma   90.00
#
_symmetry.space_group_name_H-M   'P 1'
#
loop_
_entity.id
_entity.type
_entity.pdbx_description
1 polymer ?
#
loop_
_entity_poly.entity_id
_entity_poly.type
_entity_poly.pdbx_seq_one_letter_code
_entity_poly.pdbx_strand_id
1 'polypeptide(L)'
;MAAFSSLLDILAEVPDPRRAEGKLYKLPHVLLFSILAIISGCNSYRGIVTFIDVHRRRLNRSFGLKWRRAPSHTAIRYILQGLDPGAVEAAFRRHAALLQAARTKPGTASIALDGKTLRGSFDRFHDRAAAHVLSAFATDTKLVLAHVEIGEKSSEIPAAQALLAELGIAKDTLVTLDALHC
;
A
#
# COMPACT_ATOMS: atom_id res chain seq x y z
N MET A 1 5.05 15.29 -15.76
CA MET A 1 5.39 15.22 -14.32
C MET A 1 4.17 15.18 -13.39
N ALA A 2 2.98 15.66 -13.81
CA ALA A 2 1.81 15.76 -12.92
C ALA A 2 1.16 14.44 -12.45
N ALA A 3 1.28 13.34 -13.20
CA ALA A 3 0.51 12.11 -12.91
C ALA A 3 0.87 11.42 -11.58
N PHE A 4 2.08 11.64 -11.05
CA PHE A 4 2.59 10.97 -9.85
C PHE A 4 2.94 11.92 -8.71
N SER A 5 2.76 13.25 -8.87
CA SER A 5 3.16 14.20 -7.83
C SER A 5 2.39 13.99 -6.54
N SER A 6 1.05 13.83 -6.61
CA SER A 6 0.22 13.58 -5.44
C SER A 6 0.62 12.30 -4.69
N LEU A 7 0.91 11.22 -5.41
CA LEU A 7 1.37 9.97 -4.81
C LEU A 7 2.76 10.12 -4.20
N LEU A 8 3.69 10.80 -4.87
CA LEU A 8 5.04 11.04 -4.35
C LEU A 8 5.05 11.88 -3.07
N ASP A 9 4.19 12.89 -3.00
CA ASP A 9 4.05 13.74 -1.82
C ASP A 9 3.53 12.94 -0.64
N ILE A 10 2.53 12.08 -0.87
CA ILE A 10 2.02 11.16 0.16
C ILE A 10 3.08 10.14 0.59
N LEU A 11 3.81 9.54 -0.36
CA LEU A 11 4.90 8.60 -0.05
C LEU A 11 6.07 9.27 0.67
N ALA A 12 6.18 10.60 0.63
CA ALA A 12 7.18 11.37 1.39
C ALA A 12 6.87 11.49 2.88
N GLU A 13 5.64 11.22 3.28
CA GLU A 13 5.22 11.24 4.69
C GLU A 13 5.56 9.92 5.40
N VAL A 14 5.82 8.85 4.65
CA VAL A 14 6.24 7.57 5.23
C VAL A 14 7.62 7.75 5.91
N PRO A 15 7.75 7.45 7.20
CA PRO A 15 9.02 7.58 7.91
C PRO A 15 10.12 6.74 7.27
N ASP A 16 11.28 7.34 7.04
CA ASP A 16 12.43 6.63 6.47
C ASP A 16 13.16 5.85 7.57
N PRO A 17 13.14 4.50 7.54
CA PRO A 17 13.72 3.69 8.60
C PRO A 17 15.25 3.69 8.59
N ARG A 18 15.87 4.28 7.56
CA ARG A 18 17.33 4.32 7.43
C ARG A 18 17.94 5.42 8.29
N ARG A 19 19.16 5.17 8.75
CA ARG A 19 20.04 6.21 9.30
C ARG A 19 20.39 7.26 8.23
N ALA A 20 20.75 8.47 8.65
CA ALA A 20 21.00 9.61 7.76
C ALA A 20 22.05 9.29 6.68
N GLU A 21 23.11 8.57 7.05
CA GLU A 21 24.22 8.17 6.18
C GLU A 21 23.78 7.18 5.08
N GLY A 22 22.67 6.47 5.28
CA GLY A 22 22.11 5.48 4.35
C GLY A 22 21.13 6.05 3.32
N LYS A 23 20.85 7.36 3.34
CA LYS A 23 19.79 8.01 2.53
C LYS A 23 20.29 8.51 1.17
N LEU A 24 21.08 7.69 0.46
CA LEU A 24 21.54 8.01 -0.91
C LEU A 24 20.38 8.14 -1.91
N TYR A 25 19.39 7.25 -1.78
CA TYR A 25 18.19 7.24 -2.63
C TYR A 25 17.01 7.78 -1.83
N LYS A 26 16.35 8.84 -2.31
CA LYS A 26 15.16 9.40 -1.65
C LYS A 26 14.07 8.34 -1.55
N LEU A 27 13.56 8.11 -0.33
CA LEU A 27 12.59 7.05 -0.03
C LEU A 27 11.37 7.05 -0.97
N PRO A 28 10.71 8.19 -1.27
CA PRO A 28 9.47 8.18 -2.06
C PRO A 28 9.65 7.60 -3.46
N HIS A 29 10.82 7.82 -4.06
CA HIS A 29 11.16 7.28 -5.37
C HIS A 29 11.48 5.78 -5.29
N VAL A 30 12.14 5.33 -4.21
CA VAL A 30 12.37 3.89 -3.98
C VAL A 30 11.03 3.17 -3.83
N LEU A 31 10.09 3.72 -3.07
CA LEU A 31 8.76 3.16 -2.89
C LEU A 31 7.97 3.16 -4.21
N LEU A 32 7.91 4.30 -4.88
CA LEU A 32 7.21 4.41 -6.17
C LEU A 32 7.76 3.42 -7.20
N PHE A 33 9.08 3.31 -7.34
CA PHE A 33 9.66 2.40 -8.33
C PHE A 33 9.49 0.93 -7.94
N SER A 34 9.43 0.62 -6.64
CA SER A 34 9.07 -0.72 -6.16
C SER A 34 7.62 -1.06 -6.51
N ILE A 35 6.69 -0.12 -6.31
CA ILE A 35 5.28 -0.28 -6.71
C ILE A 35 5.18 -0.51 -8.22
N LEU A 36 5.84 0.32 -9.02
CA LEU A 36 5.86 0.18 -10.49
C LEU A 36 6.43 -1.16 -10.95
N ALA A 37 7.46 -1.66 -10.27
CA ALA A 37 8.00 -2.99 -10.56
C ALA A 37 7.00 -4.10 -10.22
N ILE A 38 6.34 -4.02 -9.07
CA ILE A 38 5.37 -5.02 -8.60
C ILE A 38 4.17 -5.10 -9.53
N ILE A 39 3.58 -3.96 -9.91
CA ILE A 39 2.46 -3.95 -10.88
C ILE A 39 2.89 -4.41 -12.27
N SER A 40 4.19 -4.34 -12.59
CA SER A 40 4.77 -4.89 -13.82
C SER A 40 5.09 -6.39 -13.70
N GLY A 41 4.69 -7.06 -12.61
CA GLY A 41 4.85 -8.50 -12.41
C GLY A 41 6.12 -8.92 -11.65
N CYS A 42 6.92 -7.97 -11.14
CA CYS A 42 8.09 -8.33 -10.33
C CYS A 42 7.67 -8.79 -8.93
N ASN A 43 8.05 -10.00 -8.53
CA ASN A 43 7.68 -10.62 -7.26
C ASN A 43 8.87 -10.87 -6.31
N SER A 44 10.02 -10.23 -6.56
CA SER A 44 11.21 -10.36 -5.71
C SER A 44 12.00 -9.06 -5.63
N TYR A 45 12.78 -8.88 -4.56
CA TYR A 45 13.68 -7.72 -4.41
C TYR A 45 14.67 -7.60 -5.58
N ARG A 46 15.17 -8.73 -6.10
CA ARG A 46 16.04 -8.75 -7.28
C ARG A 46 15.28 -8.28 -8.53
N GLY A 47 14.04 -8.72 -8.70
CA GLY A 47 13.16 -8.25 -9.78
C GLY A 47 12.94 -6.73 -9.74
N ILE A 48 12.72 -6.16 -8.55
CA ILE A 48 12.63 -4.70 -8.37
C ILE A 48 13.92 -4.00 -8.83
N VAL A 49 15.08 -4.51 -8.41
CA VAL A 49 16.38 -3.96 -8.84
C VAL A 49 16.55 -4.03 -10.35
N THR A 50 16.23 -5.16 -10.97
CA THR A 50 16.29 -5.34 -12.42
C THR A 50 15.34 -4.37 -13.13
N PHE A 51 14.11 -4.22 -12.65
CA PHE A 51 13.15 -3.26 -13.20
C PHE A 51 13.70 -1.83 -13.15
N ILE A 52 14.22 -1.41 -12.01
CA ILE A 52 14.78 -0.07 -11.84
C ILE A 52 15.98 0.13 -12.78
N ASP A 53 16.88 -0.84 -12.89
CA ASP A 53 18.09 -0.70 -13.69
C ASP A 53 17.78 -0.61 -15.19
N VAL A 54 16.91 -1.50 -15.69
CA VAL A 54 16.44 -1.51 -17.09
C VAL A 54 15.76 -0.19 -17.45
N HIS A 55 14.90 0.34 -16.57
CA HIS A 55 14.11 1.54 -16.85
C HIS A 55 14.75 2.83 -16.33
N ARG A 56 15.95 2.77 -15.74
CA ARG A 56 16.58 3.86 -14.98
C ARG A 56 16.65 5.17 -15.74
N ARG A 57 17.05 5.12 -17.02
CA ARG A 57 17.17 6.33 -17.86
C ARG A 57 15.81 7.03 -18.03
N ARG A 58 14.74 6.25 -18.23
CA ARG A 58 13.37 6.75 -18.35
C ARG A 58 12.87 7.29 -17.01
N LEU A 59 13.06 6.54 -15.93
CA LEU A 59 12.70 6.96 -14.57
C LEU A 59 13.41 8.27 -14.19
N ASN A 60 14.73 8.36 -14.41
CA ASN A 60 15.50 9.57 -14.16
C ASN A 60 14.94 10.79 -14.91
N ARG A 61 14.61 10.61 -16.20
CA ARG A 61 14.03 11.69 -17.01
C ARG A 61 12.64 12.10 -16.50
N SER A 62 11.79 11.13 -16.19
CA SER A 62 10.41 11.38 -15.75
C SER A 62 10.32 12.07 -14.39
N PHE A 63 11.28 11.84 -13.50
CA PHE A 63 11.26 12.31 -12.11
C PHE A 63 12.41 13.29 -11.78
N GLY A 64 13.17 13.75 -12.78
CA GLY A 64 14.29 14.68 -12.57
C GLY A 64 15.43 14.14 -11.72
N LEU A 65 15.64 12.82 -11.71
CA LEU A 65 16.65 12.16 -10.88
C LEU A 65 17.98 11.98 -11.63
N LYS A 66 19.06 11.81 -10.86
CA LYS A 66 20.41 11.56 -11.36
C LYS A 66 21.00 10.24 -10.84
N TRP A 67 20.15 9.21 -10.67
CA TRP A 67 20.62 7.91 -10.17
C TRP A 67 21.56 7.28 -11.19
N ARG A 68 22.80 6.99 -10.78
CA ARG A 68 23.82 6.35 -11.64
C ARG A 68 23.61 4.84 -11.80
N ARG A 69 23.08 4.20 -10.75
CA ARG A 69 22.76 2.77 -10.65
C ARG A 69 21.48 2.57 -9.84
N ALA A 70 20.85 1.41 -9.95
CA ALA A 70 19.79 1.02 -9.04
C ALA A 70 20.34 0.81 -7.61
N PRO A 71 19.51 0.95 -6.56
CA PRO A 71 19.85 0.46 -5.22
C PRO A 71 20.17 -1.04 -5.26
N SER A 72 21.06 -1.52 -4.38
CA SER A 72 21.32 -2.95 -4.28
C SER A 72 20.07 -3.70 -3.79
N HIS A 73 19.99 -5.01 -4.06
CA HIS A 73 18.87 -5.82 -3.58
C HIS A 73 18.79 -5.84 -2.05
N THR A 74 19.94 -5.77 -1.36
CA THR A 74 20.01 -5.63 0.11
C THR A 74 19.44 -4.30 0.56
N ALA A 75 19.76 -3.19 -0.12
CA ALA A 75 19.20 -1.88 0.19
C ALA A 75 17.68 -1.86 0.00
N ILE A 76 17.16 -2.37 -1.12
CA ILE A 76 15.71 -2.49 -1.35
C ILE A 76 15.07 -3.34 -0.25
N ARG A 77 15.64 -4.51 0.05
CA ARG A 77 15.13 -5.41 1.10
C ARG A 77 15.05 -4.71 2.45
N TYR A 78 16.14 -4.11 2.92
CA TYR A 78 16.16 -3.45 4.23
C TYR A 78 15.22 -2.25 4.31
N ILE A 79 15.10 -1.49 3.21
CA ILE A 79 14.13 -0.38 3.16
C ILE A 79 12.73 -0.93 3.32
N LEU A 80 12.31 -1.89 2.47
CA LEU A 80 10.94 -2.39 2.46
C LEU A 80 10.57 -3.16 3.73
N GLN A 81 11.49 -3.95 4.28
CA GLN A 81 11.26 -4.67 5.55
C GLN A 81 11.27 -3.76 6.77
N GLY A 82 11.94 -2.61 6.69
CA GLY A 82 12.02 -1.65 7.79
C GLY A 82 10.89 -0.63 7.82
N LEU A 83 10.01 -0.60 6.81
CA LEU A 83 8.88 0.32 6.79
C LEU A 83 7.92 0.02 7.95
N ASP A 84 7.41 1.08 8.57
CA ASP A 84 6.29 0.96 9.48
C ASP A 84 5.01 0.62 8.70
N PRO A 85 4.37 -0.56 8.93
CA PRO A 85 3.17 -0.95 8.20
C PRO A 85 2.02 0.05 8.36
N GLY A 86 1.87 0.64 9.56
CA GLY A 86 0.83 1.62 9.84
C GLY A 86 0.99 2.90 9.02
N ALA A 87 2.21 3.45 8.96
CA ALA A 87 2.49 4.62 8.12
C ALA A 87 2.27 4.36 6.63
N VAL A 88 2.60 3.15 6.14
CA VAL A 88 2.36 2.77 4.75
C VAL A 88 0.86 2.65 4.47
N GLU A 89 0.09 2.01 5.35
CA GLU A 89 -1.37 1.91 5.24
C GLU A 89 -2.01 3.30 5.23
N ALA A 90 -1.62 4.18 6.15
CA ALA A 90 -2.14 5.55 6.24
C ALA A 90 -1.86 6.36 4.96
N ALA A 91 -0.67 6.19 4.37
CA ALA A 91 -0.32 6.80 3.09
C ALA A 91 -1.24 6.30 1.96
N PHE A 92 -1.45 4.98 1.85
CA PHE A 92 -2.36 4.43 0.83
C PHE A 92 -3.82 4.82 1.07
N ARG A 93 -4.28 4.83 2.32
CA ARG A 93 -5.62 5.29 2.72
C ARG A 93 -5.84 6.75 2.31
N ARG A 94 -4.87 7.63 2.56
CA ARG A 94 -4.92 9.03 2.13
C ARG A 94 -4.96 9.16 0.60
N HIS A 95 -4.16 8.37 -0.10
CA HIS A 95 -4.19 8.36 -1.57
C HIS A 95 -5.54 7.91 -2.11
N ALA A 96 -6.11 6.85 -1.54
CA ALA A 96 -7.44 6.34 -1.90
C ALA A 96 -8.52 7.38 -1.62
N ALA A 97 -8.47 8.09 -0.49
CA ALA A 97 -9.41 9.17 -0.17
C ALA A 97 -9.38 10.32 -1.21
N LEU A 98 -8.19 10.73 -1.67
CA LEU A 98 -8.08 11.74 -2.73
C LEU A 98 -8.69 11.26 -4.05
N LEU A 99 -8.43 10.00 -4.42
CA LEU A 99 -9.00 9.41 -5.64
C LEU A 99 -10.52 9.21 -5.51
N GLN A 100 -11.00 8.84 -4.33
CA GLN A 100 -12.42 8.71 -4.03
C GLN A 100 -13.11 10.06 -4.18
N ALA A 101 -12.59 11.12 -3.56
CA ALA A 101 -13.16 12.46 -3.66
C ALA A 101 -13.22 12.97 -5.11
N ALA A 102 -12.25 12.60 -5.94
CA ALA A 102 -12.22 12.97 -7.36
C ALA A 102 -13.16 12.15 -8.26
N ARG A 103 -13.62 10.98 -7.82
CA ARG A 103 -14.36 10.01 -8.67
C ARG A 103 -15.78 9.70 -8.19
N THR A 104 -16.08 9.94 -6.91
CA THR A 104 -17.39 9.66 -6.31
C THR A 104 -18.49 10.46 -6.99
N LYS A 105 -19.62 9.80 -7.25
CA LYS A 105 -20.86 10.48 -7.65
C LYS A 105 -21.86 10.43 -6.49
N PRO A 106 -22.73 11.45 -6.33
CA PRO A 106 -23.78 11.42 -5.33
C PRO A 106 -24.70 10.19 -5.51
N GLY A 107 -25.04 9.52 -4.41
CA GLY A 107 -26.06 8.45 -4.39
C GLY A 107 -25.60 7.04 -4.79
N THR A 108 -24.30 6.82 -5.04
CA THR A 108 -23.77 5.49 -5.43
C THR A 108 -22.78 4.90 -4.43
N ALA A 109 -22.74 5.40 -3.20
CA ALA A 109 -21.76 4.96 -2.21
C ALA A 109 -22.07 3.52 -1.77
N SER A 110 -21.19 2.59 -2.13
CA SER A 110 -21.28 1.19 -1.71
C SER A 110 -19.91 0.62 -1.38
N ILE A 111 -19.79 0.01 -0.20
CA ILE A 111 -18.55 -0.53 0.34
C ILE A 111 -18.72 -2.04 0.57
N ALA A 112 -17.78 -2.82 0.08
CA ALA A 112 -17.65 -4.24 0.37
C ALA A 112 -16.49 -4.46 1.34
N LEU A 113 -16.74 -5.17 2.43
CA LEU A 113 -15.71 -5.67 3.32
C LEU A 113 -15.42 -7.13 3.00
N ASP A 114 -14.15 -7.46 2.84
CA ASP A 114 -13.70 -8.81 2.48
C ASP A 114 -12.37 -9.15 3.17
N GLY A 115 -12.35 -10.29 3.86
CA GLY A 115 -11.18 -10.83 4.56
C GLY A 115 -10.36 -11.73 3.64
N LYS A 116 -9.07 -11.42 3.45
CA LYS A 116 -8.16 -12.23 2.61
C LYS A 116 -6.91 -12.65 3.36
N THR A 117 -6.60 -13.93 3.27
CA THR A 117 -5.32 -14.46 3.71
C THR A 117 -4.26 -14.28 2.62
N LEU A 118 -3.20 -13.54 2.94
CA LEU A 118 -2.14 -13.22 1.99
C LEU A 118 -1.24 -14.43 1.73
N ARG A 119 -1.17 -14.87 0.48
CA ARG A 119 -0.30 -15.98 0.08
C ARG A 119 1.18 -15.61 0.24
N GLY A 120 1.95 -16.48 0.88
CA GLY A 120 3.40 -16.29 1.07
C GLY A 120 3.79 -15.35 2.21
N SER A 121 2.83 -14.99 3.07
CA SER A 121 3.06 -14.17 4.28
C SER A 121 3.36 -15.00 5.54
N PHE A 122 3.22 -16.33 5.46
CA PHE A 122 3.55 -17.22 6.57
C PHE A 122 5.07 -17.22 6.83
N ASP A 123 5.45 -17.21 8.09
CA ASP A 123 6.85 -17.34 8.49
C ASP A 123 7.03 -18.51 9.44
N ARG A 124 7.43 -19.65 8.88
CA ARG A 124 7.63 -20.88 9.64
C ARG A 124 8.81 -20.79 10.62
N PHE A 125 9.79 -19.92 10.36
CA PHE A 125 10.94 -19.78 11.26
C PHE A 125 10.57 -19.06 12.55
N HIS A 126 9.60 -18.14 12.48
CA HIS A 126 9.11 -17.38 13.63
C HIS A 126 7.72 -17.84 14.09
N ASP A 127 7.25 -19.00 13.60
CA ASP A 127 5.92 -19.58 13.88
C ASP A 127 4.75 -18.60 13.66
N ARG A 128 4.89 -17.71 12.69
CA ARG A 128 3.87 -16.69 12.36
C ARG A 128 2.90 -17.24 11.32
N ALA A 129 1.61 -17.22 11.66
CA ALA A 129 0.54 -17.58 10.74
C ALA A 129 0.53 -16.64 9.51
N ALA A 130 -0.12 -17.09 8.43
CA ALA A 130 -0.31 -16.22 7.26
C ALA A 130 -1.14 -14.99 7.66
N ALA A 131 -0.71 -13.81 7.23
CA ALA A 131 -1.38 -12.55 7.50
C ALA A 131 -2.78 -12.57 6.88
N HIS A 132 -3.78 -12.33 7.72
CA HIS A 132 -5.17 -12.21 7.33
C HIS A 132 -5.56 -10.72 7.33
N VAL A 133 -6.04 -10.21 6.21
CA VAL A 133 -6.25 -8.77 6.00
C VAL A 133 -7.69 -8.52 5.60
N LEU A 134 -8.39 -7.67 6.36
CA LEU A 134 -9.70 -7.17 6.01
C LEU A 134 -9.55 -5.90 5.19
N SER A 135 -10.20 -5.83 4.02
CA SER A 135 -10.15 -4.69 3.13
C SER A 135 -11.52 -4.05 2.96
N ALA A 136 -11.58 -2.72 2.99
CA ALA A 136 -12.77 -1.95 2.62
C ALA A 136 -12.67 -1.49 1.17
N PHE A 137 -13.53 -2.04 0.31
CA PHE A 137 -13.52 -1.80 -1.12
C PHE A 137 -14.74 -1.00 -1.58
N ALA A 138 -14.51 0.21 -2.08
CA ALA A 138 -15.53 1.03 -2.73
C ALA A 138 -15.85 0.44 -4.10
N THR A 139 -17.04 -0.15 -4.24
CA THR A 139 -17.43 -0.88 -5.45
C THR A 139 -17.80 0.03 -6.61
N ASP A 140 -18.10 1.31 -6.34
CA ASP A 140 -18.41 2.34 -7.34
C ASP A 140 -17.16 2.90 -8.01
N THR A 141 -16.13 3.23 -7.23
CA THR A 141 -14.87 3.81 -7.73
C THR A 141 -13.78 2.78 -8.00
N LYS A 142 -14.02 1.53 -7.58
CA LYS A 142 -13.07 0.40 -7.65
C LYS A 142 -11.78 0.66 -6.87
N LEU A 143 -11.91 1.22 -5.67
CA LEU A 143 -10.77 1.56 -4.81
C LEU A 143 -10.83 0.78 -3.50
N VAL A 144 -9.67 0.31 -3.03
CA VAL A 144 -9.52 -0.09 -1.63
C VAL A 144 -9.34 1.19 -0.81
N LEU A 145 -10.32 1.51 0.02
CA LEU A 145 -10.33 2.74 0.84
C LEU A 145 -9.41 2.59 2.05
N ALA A 146 -9.39 1.41 2.66
CA ALA A 146 -8.59 1.09 3.82
C ALA A 146 -8.41 -0.43 3.94
N HIS A 147 -7.39 -0.86 4.67
CA HIS A 147 -7.23 -2.26 5.04
C HIS A 147 -6.59 -2.40 6.42
N VAL A 148 -6.88 -3.50 7.10
CA VAL A 148 -6.33 -3.79 8.42
C VAL A 148 -5.91 -5.25 8.52
N GLU A 149 -4.74 -5.52 9.10
CA GLU A 149 -4.32 -6.87 9.46
C GLU A 149 -5.12 -7.33 10.69
N ILE A 150 -5.81 -8.45 10.57
CA ILE A 150 -6.52 -9.09 11.68
C ILE A 150 -5.50 -9.87 12.48
N GLY A 151 -5.26 -9.42 13.72
CA GLY A 151 -4.34 -10.09 14.62
C GLY A 151 -4.78 -11.51 14.96
N GLU A 152 -3.83 -12.37 15.33
CA GLU A 152 -4.05 -13.82 15.55
C GLU A 152 -5.14 -14.18 16.57
N LYS A 153 -5.48 -13.26 17.48
CA LYS A 153 -6.53 -13.43 18.50
C LYS A 153 -7.79 -12.60 18.24
N SER A 154 -7.84 -11.93 17.09
CA SER A 154 -8.99 -11.13 16.67
C SER A 154 -9.79 -11.89 15.62
N SER A 155 -11.04 -11.50 15.44
CA SER A 155 -11.91 -12.00 14.37
C SER A 155 -12.27 -10.87 13.40
N GLU A 156 -12.86 -11.23 12.27
CA GLU A 156 -13.23 -10.26 11.23
C GLU A 156 -14.32 -9.27 11.70
N ILE A 157 -15.22 -9.69 12.58
CA ILE A 157 -16.34 -8.86 13.08
C ILE A 157 -15.85 -7.58 13.80
N PRO A 158 -15.04 -7.64 14.88
CA PRO A 158 -14.55 -6.43 15.55
C PRO A 158 -13.64 -5.60 14.64
N ALA A 159 -12.86 -6.24 13.75
CA ALA A 159 -12.04 -5.54 12.78
C ALA A 159 -12.89 -4.74 11.78
N ALA A 160 -13.99 -5.32 11.29
CA ALA A 160 -14.95 -4.65 10.42
C ALA A 160 -15.57 -3.43 11.12
N GLN A 161 -16.04 -3.59 12.35
CA GLN A 161 -16.64 -2.48 13.12
C GLN A 161 -15.66 -1.33 13.31
N ALA A 162 -14.41 -1.62 13.68
CA ALA A 162 -13.36 -0.60 13.84
C ALA A 162 -13.06 0.11 12.51
N LEU A 163 -12.91 -0.65 11.42
CA LEU A 163 -12.61 -0.10 10.09
C LEU A 163 -13.74 0.81 9.57
N LEU A 164 -15.00 0.42 9.77
CA LEU A 164 -16.17 1.22 9.38
C LEU A 164 -16.26 2.51 10.21
N ALA A 165 -15.95 2.45 11.52
CA ALA A 165 -15.91 3.62 12.38
C ALA A 165 -14.81 4.61 11.98
N GLU A 166 -13.62 4.12 11.64
CA GLU A 166 -12.50 4.95 11.16
C GLU A 166 -12.79 5.61 9.81
N LEU A 167 -13.50 4.92 8.91
CA LEU A 167 -13.83 5.45 7.59
C LEU A 167 -14.89 6.56 7.61
N GLY A 168 -15.64 6.72 8.71
CA GLY A 168 -16.64 7.78 8.84
C GLY A 168 -17.74 7.68 7.78
N ILE A 169 -18.35 6.49 7.65
CA ILE A 169 -19.27 6.17 6.57
C ILE A 169 -20.54 7.04 6.60
N ALA A 170 -20.91 7.59 5.45
CA ALA A 170 -22.13 8.39 5.31
C ALA A 170 -23.38 7.53 5.51
N LYS A 171 -24.43 8.13 6.08
CA LYS A 171 -25.67 7.47 6.50
C LYS A 171 -26.37 6.63 5.42
N ASP A 172 -26.20 7.00 4.15
CA ASP A 172 -26.85 6.34 2.99
C ASP A 172 -25.90 5.41 2.22
N THR A 173 -24.80 4.97 2.84
CA THR A 173 -23.83 4.06 2.20
C THR A 173 -24.25 2.61 2.40
N LEU A 174 -24.38 1.86 1.31
CA LEU A 174 -24.60 0.42 1.36
C LEU A 174 -23.31 -0.29 1.77
N VAL A 175 -23.31 -0.97 2.91
CA VAL A 175 -22.19 -1.81 3.34
C VAL A 175 -22.56 -3.28 3.14
N THR A 176 -21.68 -4.03 2.49
CA THR A 176 -21.81 -5.47 2.27
C THR A 176 -20.65 -6.18 2.95
N LEU A 177 -20.94 -7.28 3.62
CA LEU A 177 -19.96 -8.17 4.22
C LEU A 177 -20.39 -9.62 3.98
N ASP A 178 -19.48 -10.57 4.16
CA ASP A 178 -19.82 -12.00 4.09
C ASP A 178 -20.84 -12.40 5.19
N ALA A 179 -21.58 -13.48 4.95
CA ALA A 179 -22.64 -13.98 5.82
C ALA A 179 -22.15 -14.36 7.22
N LEU A 180 -20.85 -14.64 7.38
CA LEU A 180 -20.20 -14.90 8.67
C LEU A 180 -20.27 -13.71 9.66
N HIS A 181 -20.67 -12.53 9.19
CA HIS A 181 -20.82 -11.32 10.01
C HIS A 181 -22.23 -11.07 10.55
N CYS A 182 -23.20 -11.95 10.27
CA CYS A 182 -24.58 -11.86 10.75
C CYS A 182 -24.78 -12.53 12.12
#